data_AF-A0A1H7W1E4-F1
#
_entry.id   AF-A0A1H7W1E4-F1
#
_cell.length_a   1.000
_cell.length_b   1.000
_cell.length_c   1.000
_cell.angle_alpha   90.00
_cell.angle_beta   90.00
_cell.angle_gamma   90.00
#
_symmetry.space_group_name_H-M   'P 1'
#
loop_
_entity.id
_entity.type
_entity.pdbx_description
1 polymer ?
#
loop_
_entity_poly.entity_id
_entity_poly.type
_entity_poly.pdbx_seq_one_letter_code
_entity_poly.pdbx_strand_id
1 'polypeptide(L)'
;MSYIYYILGFGLTIFTIIDVIWTTLWIDGGAGPLSKRVAHGTWRIVEKALGKKNKLLTLVGPIVLMATLLSWVIFMWAGYTLFFAGDTGSIVDSSNMRPIGWTDRLYFTGYTIFTLGIGDFTPKPGFWQVVTAFGSGIGILFLTLGASYVINVVGAVVNKRSFARSISGLGMTSEEIMKAGWNGKDFHQLDLLLMNASADISKLTQQHQAYPLLHYYHSQTPEEASAVGVAILDDLMTILHYGLKDKDSVNAVLVKETRSSIETYLDTLTSAFVKPSESEPDRPDITRLFNMGIPFVKEEEFMRDLDTLSRRRQKLLGAVYSDNHDWPTHKKNQ
;
A
#
# COMPACT_ATOMS: atom_id res chain seq x y z
N MET A 1 -5.50 44.41 -8.96
CA MET A 1 -5.42 43.11 -9.64
C MET A 1 -3.97 42.68 -9.72
N SER A 2 -3.62 41.55 -9.14
CA SER A 2 -2.28 40.95 -9.25
C SER A 2 -2.39 39.66 -10.04
N TYR A 3 -2.00 39.71 -11.32
CA TYR A 3 -2.00 38.55 -12.21
C TYR A 3 -1.13 37.40 -11.70
N ILE A 4 -0.08 37.72 -10.94
CA ILE A 4 0.82 36.73 -10.33
C ILE A 4 0.05 35.84 -9.36
N TYR A 5 -0.76 36.42 -8.46
CA TYR A 5 -1.52 35.63 -7.50
C TYR A 5 -2.60 34.77 -8.15
N TYR A 6 -3.23 35.26 -9.22
CA TYR A 6 -4.16 34.44 -10.01
C TYR A 6 -3.50 33.22 -10.63
N ILE A 7 -2.38 33.42 -11.34
CA ILE A 7 -1.68 32.35 -12.04
C ILE A 7 -1.15 31.33 -11.03
N LEU A 8 -0.56 31.79 -9.93
CA LEU A 8 -0.06 30.91 -8.87
C LEU A 8 -1.19 30.16 -8.17
N GLY A 9 -2.27 30.85 -7.80
CA GLY A 9 -3.41 30.24 -7.12
C GLY A 9 -4.11 29.21 -8.00
N PHE A 10 -4.43 29.56 -9.24
CA PHE A 10 -5.02 28.65 -10.22
C PHE A 10 -4.11 27.46 -10.50
N GLY A 11 -2.82 27.70 -10.76
CA GLY A 11 -1.85 26.64 -11.00
C GLY A 11 -1.71 25.67 -9.82
N LEU A 12 -1.67 26.18 -8.58
CA LEU A 12 -1.58 25.37 -7.37
C LEU A 12 -2.85 24.54 -7.14
N THR A 13 -4.04 25.13 -7.37
CA THR A 13 -5.32 24.42 -7.30
C THR A 13 -5.39 23.30 -8.33
N ILE A 14 -5.09 23.57 -9.61
CA ILE A 14 -5.11 22.55 -10.67
C ILE A 14 -4.08 21.45 -10.39
N PHE A 15 -2.87 21.81 -9.96
CA PHE A 15 -1.84 20.85 -9.57
C PHE A 15 -2.33 19.92 -8.46
N THR A 16 -3.00 20.45 -7.44
CA THR A 16 -3.54 19.66 -6.33
C THR A 16 -4.66 18.73 -6.80
N ILE A 17 -5.58 19.21 -7.64
CA ILE A 17 -6.66 18.39 -8.21
C ILE A 17 -6.08 17.24 -9.05
N ILE A 18 -5.09 17.51 -9.90
CA ILE A 18 -4.41 16.48 -10.70
C ILE A 18 -3.76 15.45 -9.78
N ASP A 19 -3.05 15.88 -8.73
CA ASP A 19 -2.40 14.96 -7.79
C ASP A 19 -3.39 14.04 -7.08
N VAL A 20 -4.53 14.58 -6.65
CA VAL A 20 -5.60 13.82 -5.98
C VAL A 20 -6.19 12.80 -6.94
N ILE A 21 -6.58 13.22 -8.15
CA ILE A 21 -7.14 12.31 -9.16
C ILE A 21 -6.13 11.22 -9.53
N TRP A 22 -4.86 11.59 -9.73
CA TRP A 22 -3.79 10.64 -10.03
C TRP A 22 -3.65 9.62 -8.91
N THR A 23 -3.56 10.07 -7.67
CA THR A 23 -3.28 9.20 -6.52
C THR A 23 -4.46 8.29 -6.14
N THR A 24 -5.69 8.73 -6.43
CA THR A 24 -6.90 8.03 -6.00
C THR A 24 -7.60 7.24 -7.10
N LEU A 25 -7.51 7.68 -8.36
CA LEU A 25 -8.25 7.09 -9.49
C LEU A 25 -7.36 6.44 -10.55
N TRP A 26 -6.09 6.87 -10.68
CA TRP A 26 -5.18 6.29 -11.68
C TRP A 26 -4.41 5.10 -11.11
N ILE A 27 -4.95 3.90 -11.29
CA ILE A 27 -4.40 2.64 -10.76
C ILE A 27 -2.97 2.36 -11.25
N ASP A 28 -2.69 2.56 -12.54
CA ASP A 28 -1.37 2.28 -13.13
C ASP A 28 -0.30 3.35 -12.85
N GLY A 29 -0.68 4.48 -12.22
CA GLY A 29 0.13 5.70 -12.17
C GLY A 29 0.96 5.83 -10.91
N GLY A 30 0.72 4.98 -9.91
CA GLY A 30 1.30 5.14 -8.58
C GLY A 30 0.83 6.42 -7.86
N ALA A 31 1.59 6.85 -6.86
CA ALA A 31 1.28 8.09 -6.15
C ALA A 31 1.60 9.32 -7.03
N GLY A 32 0.70 10.30 -7.02
CA GLY A 32 0.92 11.59 -7.67
C GLY A 32 2.15 12.32 -7.14
N PRO A 33 2.67 13.34 -7.85
CA PRO A 33 3.92 14.02 -7.50
C PRO A 33 3.99 14.61 -6.08
N LEU A 34 2.90 15.25 -5.61
CA LEU A 34 2.80 15.81 -4.25
C LEU A 34 2.67 14.67 -3.23
N SER A 35 1.72 13.76 -3.45
CA SER A 35 1.50 12.61 -2.58
C SER A 35 2.76 11.76 -2.38
N LYS A 36 3.48 11.48 -3.46
CA LYS A 36 4.74 10.75 -3.43
C LYS A 36 5.79 11.47 -2.59
N ARG A 37 5.97 12.78 -2.79
CA ARG A 37 6.97 13.57 -2.04
C ARG A 37 6.63 13.66 -0.56
N VAL A 38 5.36 13.88 -0.23
CA VAL A 38 4.89 13.93 1.16
C VAL A 38 5.05 12.57 1.82
N ALA A 39 4.65 11.49 1.16
CA ALA A 39 4.79 10.14 1.70
C ALA A 39 6.25 9.76 1.97
N HIS A 40 7.15 9.96 1.01
CA HIS A 40 8.58 9.66 1.19
C HIS A 40 9.22 10.59 2.24
N GLY A 41 8.85 11.86 2.27
CA GLY A 41 9.36 12.83 3.25
C GLY A 41 8.94 12.44 4.67
N THR A 42 7.65 12.18 4.87
CA THR A 42 7.09 11.73 6.14
C THR A 42 7.71 10.42 6.59
N TRP A 43 7.84 9.44 5.69
CA TRP A 43 8.54 8.18 5.98
C TRP A 43 9.95 8.42 6.53
N ARG A 44 10.78 9.21 5.83
CA ARG A 44 12.16 9.48 6.25
C ARG A 44 12.25 10.20 7.59
N ILE A 45 11.32 11.13 7.86
CA ILE A 45 11.27 11.86 9.13
C ILE A 45 10.96 10.89 10.28
N VAL A 46 9.93 10.05 10.11
CA VAL A 46 9.53 9.09 11.14
C VAL A 46 10.59 8.01 11.34
N GLU A 47 11.16 7.49 10.26
CA GLU A 47 12.25 6.50 10.30
C GLU A 47 13.47 7.05 11.06
N LYS A 48 13.86 8.31 10.78
CA LYS A 48 14.97 8.96 11.48
C LYS A 48 14.68 9.23 12.95
N ALA A 49 13.43 9.55 13.30
CA ALA A 49 13.03 9.85 14.67
C ALA A 49 12.89 8.61 15.55
N LEU A 50 12.32 7.53 15.01
CA LEU A 50 12.02 6.31 15.78
C LEU A 50 13.11 5.24 15.67
N GLY A 51 13.93 5.28 14.62
CA GLY A 51 14.92 4.25 14.30
C GLY A 51 14.30 2.99 13.66
N LYS A 52 15.05 2.32 12.77
CA LYS A 52 14.59 1.19 11.93
C LYS A 52 14.02 -0.03 12.66
N LYS A 53 14.36 -0.23 13.94
CA LYS A 53 13.96 -1.44 14.71
C LYS A 53 12.86 -1.19 15.74
N ASN A 54 12.26 0.00 15.72
CA ASN A 54 11.27 0.35 16.73
C ASN A 54 9.88 -0.16 16.34
N LYS A 55 9.20 -0.87 17.25
CA LYS A 55 7.83 -1.37 17.06
C LYS A 55 6.83 -0.26 16.72
N LEU A 56 7.15 1.00 17.06
CA LEU A 56 6.36 2.17 16.71
C LEU A 56 6.35 2.51 15.21
N LEU A 57 7.19 1.87 14.37
CA LEU A 57 7.18 2.02 12.91
C LEU A 57 5.85 1.62 12.27
N THR A 58 4.99 0.84 12.95
CA THR A 58 3.65 0.53 12.42
C THR A 58 2.71 1.72 12.39
N LEU A 59 3.05 2.81 13.09
CA LEU A 59 2.34 4.09 12.98
C LEU A 59 2.71 4.86 11.72
N VAL A 60 3.77 4.48 11.00
CA VAL A 60 4.21 5.24 9.83
C VAL A 60 3.16 5.23 8.73
N GLY A 61 2.52 4.09 8.45
CA GLY A 61 1.44 3.99 7.45
C GLY A 61 0.31 5.00 7.70
N PRO A 62 -0.35 4.96 8.88
CA PRO A 62 -1.36 5.96 9.26
C PRO A 62 -0.86 7.40 9.23
N ILE A 63 0.36 7.67 9.70
CA ILE A 63 0.94 9.02 9.69
C ILE A 63 1.17 9.52 8.25
N VAL A 64 1.69 8.67 7.36
CA VAL A 64 1.90 8.97 5.94
C VAL A 64 0.58 9.26 5.24
N LEU A 65 -0.44 8.44 5.48
CA LEU A 65 -1.78 8.65 4.93
C LEU A 65 -2.36 9.99 5.38
N MET A 66 -2.34 10.26 6.69
CA MET A 66 -2.86 11.52 7.24
C MET A 66 -2.07 12.74 6.77
N ALA A 67 -0.74 12.65 6.73
CA ALA A 67 0.11 13.73 6.22
C ALA A 67 -0.18 14.04 4.74
N THR A 68 -0.44 13.00 3.93
CA THR A 68 -0.80 13.16 2.52
C THR A 68 -2.14 13.89 2.38
N LEU A 69 -3.19 13.48 3.11
CA LEU A 69 -4.49 14.15 3.08
C LEU A 69 -4.42 15.60 3.57
N LEU A 70 -3.69 15.85 4.67
CA LEU A 70 -3.48 17.21 5.18
C LEU A 70 -2.73 18.07 4.17
N SER A 71 -1.75 17.51 3.45
CA SER A 71 -1.02 18.24 2.42
C SER A 71 -1.94 18.69 1.28
N TRP A 72 -2.86 17.83 0.85
CA TRP A 72 -3.85 18.18 -0.16
C TRP A 72 -4.77 19.30 0.30
N VAL A 73 -5.27 19.23 1.54
CA VAL A 73 -6.08 20.30 2.14
C VAL A 73 -5.30 21.62 2.15
N ILE A 74 -4.06 21.61 2.63
CA ILE A 74 -3.21 22.81 2.73
C ILE A 74 -2.95 23.41 1.36
N PHE A 75 -2.58 22.59 0.37
CA PHE A 75 -2.26 23.06 -0.99
C PHE A 75 -3.51 23.59 -1.70
N MET A 76 -4.64 22.89 -1.58
CA MET A 76 -5.91 23.33 -2.14
C MET A 76 -6.34 24.66 -1.52
N TRP A 77 -6.26 24.77 -0.20
CA TRP A 77 -6.62 25.98 0.54
C TRP A 77 -5.71 27.16 0.21
N ALA A 78 -4.39 26.93 0.14
CA ALA A 78 -3.43 27.94 -0.28
C ALA A 78 -3.69 28.40 -1.73
N GLY A 79 -3.95 27.47 -2.66
CA GLY A 79 -4.26 27.78 -4.06
C GLY A 79 -5.49 28.67 -4.18
N TYR A 80 -6.55 28.33 -3.46
CA TYR A 80 -7.78 29.13 -3.44
C TYR A 80 -7.57 30.50 -2.80
N THR A 81 -6.85 30.57 -1.68
CA THR A 81 -6.51 31.83 -1.01
C THR A 81 -5.75 32.76 -1.95
N LEU A 82 -4.75 32.23 -2.66
CA LEU A 82 -3.97 32.99 -3.64
C LEU A 82 -4.83 33.44 -4.83
N PHE A 83 -5.71 32.58 -5.32
CA PHE A 83 -6.61 32.93 -6.43
C PHE A 83 -7.51 34.13 -6.06
N PHE A 84 -8.13 34.11 -4.88
CA PHE A 84 -8.93 35.24 -4.39
C PHE A 84 -8.09 36.48 -4.05
N ALA A 85 -6.82 36.32 -3.69
CA ALA A 85 -5.89 37.44 -3.49
C ALA A 85 -5.50 38.15 -4.80
N GLY A 86 -5.76 37.55 -5.96
CA GLY A 86 -5.57 38.17 -7.27
C GLY A 86 -6.41 39.44 -7.49
N ASP A 87 -7.57 39.53 -6.85
CA ASP A 87 -8.44 40.72 -6.84
C ASP A 87 -8.70 41.19 -5.43
N THR A 88 -8.36 42.44 -5.16
CA THR A 88 -8.60 43.08 -3.86
C THR A 88 -10.09 43.27 -3.57
N GLY A 89 -10.95 43.29 -4.59
CA GLY A 89 -12.40 43.39 -4.49
C GLY A 89 -13.15 42.08 -4.72
N SER A 90 -12.48 40.92 -4.68
CA SER A 90 -13.12 39.60 -4.83
C SER A 90 -14.06 39.25 -3.69
N ILE A 91 -13.76 39.76 -2.49
CA ILE A 91 -14.47 39.48 -1.24
C ILE A 91 -14.91 40.81 -0.65
N VAL A 92 -16.09 40.81 -0.05
CA VAL A 92 -16.70 41.96 0.62
C VAL A 92 -17.00 41.57 2.07
N ASP A 93 -16.67 42.47 3.01
CA ASP A 93 -17.04 42.35 4.42
C ASP A 93 -18.53 42.71 4.55
N SER A 94 -19.34 41.77 5.06
CA SER A 94 -20.79 41.89 5.12
C SER A 94 -21.28 42.89 6.18
N SER A 95 -20.45 43.24 7.17
CA SER A 95 -20.85 44.09 8.30
C SER A 95 -20.29 45.50 8.21
N ASN A 96 -18.99 45.65 7.99
CA ASN A 96 -18.30 46.93 8.22
C ASN A 96 -17.60 47.50 6.97
N MET A 97 -17.70 46.83 5.82
CA MET A 97 -17.12 47.27 4.53
C MET A 97 -15.63 47.66 4.61
N ARG A 98 -14.89 47.04 5.54
CA ARG A 98 -13.46 47.30 5.73
C ARG A 98 -12.64 46.64 4.61
N PRO A 99 -11.40 47.11 4.37
CA PRO A 99 -10.49 46.42 3.47
C PRO A 99 -10.22 44.97 3.91
N ILE A 100 -10.30 44.04 2.98
CA ILE A 100 -10.06 42.61 3.21
C ILE A 100 -8.55 42.35 3.36
N GLY A 101 -8.16 41.80 4.51
CA GLY A 101 -6.79 41.37 4.82
C GLY A 101 -6.47 39.95 4.35
N TRP A 102 -5.24 39.48 4.56
CA TRP A 102 -4.83 38.11 4.22
C TRP A 102 -5.51 37.05 5.08
N THR A 103 -5.67 37.33 6.37
CA THR A 103 -6.39 36.48 7.32
C THR A 103 -7.85 36.28 6.92
N ASP A 104 -8.50 37.35 6.46
CA ASP A 104 -9.89 37.32 5.99
C ASP A 104 -10.04 36.45 4.73
N ARG A 105 -9.08 36.53 3.79
CA ARG A 105 -9.05 35.67 2.58
C ARG A 105 -8.86 34.21 2.94
N LEU A 106 -7.94 33.92 3.86
CA LEU A 106 -7.67 32.57 4.33
C LEU A 106 -8.90 32.00 5.05
N TYR A 107 -9.54 32.78 5.91
CA TYR A 107 -10.79 32.38 6.57
C TYR A 107 -11.94 32.16 5.57
N PHE A 108 -12.17 33.10 4.66
CA PHE A 108 -13.21 33.02 3.61
C PHE A 108 -13.08 31.76 2.76
N THR A 109 -11.89 31.53 2.21
CA THR A 109 -11.63 30.37 1.36
C THR A 109 -11.65 29.07 2.15
N GLY A 110 -11.25 29.10 3.42
CA GLY A 110 -11.31 27.95 4.33
C GLY A 110 -12.76 27.50 4.52
N TYR A 111 -13.64 28.36 5.01
CA TYR A 111 -15.03 27.97 5.20
C TYR A 111 -15.77 27.69 3.87
N THR A 112 -15.29 28.21 2.74
CA THR A 112 -15.82 27.87 1.40
C THR A 112 -15.50 26.43 1.02
N ILE A 113 -14.23 26.02 1.12
CA ILE A 113 -13.76 24.66 0.78
C ILE A 113 -14.33 23.64 1.77
N PHE A 114 -14.38 23.97 3.05
CA PHE A 114 -14.99 23.12 4.08
C PHE A 114 -16.52 23.24 4.14
N THR A 115 -17.13 24.05 3.27
CA THR A 115 -18.59 24.19 3.12
C THR A 115 -19.35 24.69 4.35
N LEU A 116 -18.66 25.38 5.25
CA LEU A 116 -19.22 25.91 6.49
C LEU A 116 -20.07 27.18 6.25
N GLY A 117 -19.66 28.07 5.35
CA GLY A 117 -20.54 29.12 4.79
C GLY A 117 -21.14 30.14 5.78
N ILE A 118 -20.39 30.62 6.78
CA ILE A 118 -20.92 31.51 7.86
C ILE A 118 -21.51 32.83 7.33
N GLY A 119 -20.93 33.41 6.29
CA GLY A 119 -21.47 34.61 5.62
C GLY A 119 -20.92 35.96 6.10
N ASP A 120 -19.98 35.97 7.06
CA ASP A 120 -19.27 37.19 7.51
C ASP A 120 -18.55 37.90 6.36
N PHE A 121 -18.09 37.11 5.39
CA PHE A 121 -17.51 37.57 4.14
C PHE A 121 -18.31 37.01 2.96
N THR A 122 -18.50 37.81 1.92
CA THR A 122 -19.25 37.36 0.74
C THR A 122 -18.45 37.59 -0.53
N PRO A 123 -18.53 36.69 -1.52
CA PRO A 123 -17.92 36.95 -2.80
C PRO A 123 -18.66 38.11 -3.48
N LYS A 124 -17.92 38.96 -4.18
CA LYS A 124 -18.52 40.03 -4.98
C LYS A 124 -19.52 39.44 -6.01
N PRO A 125 -20.67 40.07 -6.24
CA PRO A 125 -21.67 39.56 -7.18
C PRO A 125 -21.12 39.27 -8.58
N GLY A 126 -21.65 38.22 -9.23
CA GLY A 126 -21.26 37.79 -10.57
C GLY A 126 -20.18 36.71 -10.55
N PHE A 127 -19.04 36.97 -11.18
CA PHE A 127 -17.98 35.97 -11.38
C PHE A 127 -17.52 35.28 -10.08
N TRP A 128 -17.33 36.04 -9.00
CA TRP A 128 -16.82 35.49 -7.74
C TRP A 128 -17.82 34.59 -7.02
N GLN A 129 -19.12 34.85 -7.14
CA GLN A 129 -20.15 33.95 -6.62
C GLN A 129 -20.09 32.59 -7.30
N VAL A 130 -19.91 32.56 -8.62
CA VAL A 130 -19.77 31.32 -9.40
C VAL A 130 -18.50 30.57 -8.98
N VAL A 131 -17.37 31.27 -8.86
CA VAL A 131 -16.12 30.67 -8.36
C VAL A 131 -16.31 30.10 -6.96
N THR A 132 -16.91 30.83 -6.02
CA THR A 132 -17.18 30.32 -4.66
C THR A 132 -18.05 29.06 -4.69
N ALA A 133 -19.11 29.03 -5.51
CA ALA A 133 -19.97 27.85 -5.65
C ALA A 133 -19.21 26.64 -6.19
N PHE A 134 -18.40 26.81 -7.25
CA PHE A 134 -17.51 25.76 -7.75
C PHE A 134 -16.50 25.31 -6.69
N GLY A 135 -15.94 26.25 -5.92
CA GLY A 135 -15.01 25.96 -4.82
C GLY A 135 -15.63 25.10 -3.74
N SER A 136 -16.86 25.40 -3.33
CA SER A 136 -17.61 24.55 -2.39
C SER A 136 -17.89 23.16 -2.97
N GLY A 137 -18.30 23.07 -4.24
CA GLY A 137 -18.52 21.79 -4.91
C GLY A 137 -17.25 20.93 -4.98
N ILE A 138 -16.12 21.53 -5.35
CA ILE A 138 -14.81 20.86 -5.35
C ILE A 138 -14.42 20.45 -3.93
N GLY A 139 -14.67 21.30 -2.94
CA GLY A 139 -14.40 21.02 -1.52
C GLY A 139 -15.11 19.76 -1.02
N ILE A 140 -16.42 19.61 -1.29
CA ILE A 140 -17.19 18.41 -0.93
C ILE A 140 -16.65 17.17 -1.64
N LEU A 141 -16.45 17.26 -2.97
CA LEU A 141 -15.92 16.13 -3.75
C LEU A 141 -14.55 15.69 -3.22
N PHE A 142 -13.70 16.65 -2.91
CA PHE A 142 -12.36 16.43 -2.38
C PHE A 142 -12.39 15.76 -1.00
N LEU A 143 -13.20 16.25 -0.06
CA LEU A 143 -13.36 15.65 1.27
C LEU A 143 -13.94 14.23 1.18
N THR A 144 -14.92 14.02 0.30
CA THR A 144 -15.56 12.72 0.07
C THR A 144 -14.56 11.73 -0.50
N LEU A 145 -13.82 12.10 -1.55
CA LEU A 145 -12.77 11.27 -2.14
C LEU A 145 -11.66 10.96 -1.12
N GLY A 146 -11.25 11.94 -0.31
CA GLY A 146 -10.27 11.74 0.75
C GLY A 146 -10.74 10.70 1.78
N ALA A 147 -11.98 10.81 2.25
CA ALA A 147 -12.57 9.83 3.17
C ALA A 147 -12.70 8.44 2.55
N SER A 148 -13.20 8.34 1.31
CA SER A 148 -13.27 7.07 0.57
C SER A 148 -11.89 6.44 0.38
N TYR A 149 -10.87 7.25 0.08
CA TYR A 149 -9.51 6.77 -0.06
C TYR A 149 -8.96 6.19 1.25
N VAL A 150 -9.21 6.83 2.40
CA VAL A 150 -8.85 6.28 3.72
C VAL A 150 -9.48 4.92 3.94
N ILE A 151 -10.79 4.81 3.69
CA ILE A 151 -11.53 3.55 3.89
C ILE A 151 -10.94 2.45 3.01
N ASN A 152 -10.66 2.76 1.74
CA ASN A 152 -10.11 1.81 0.78
C ASN A 152 -8.68 1.36 1.15
N VAL A 153 -7.81 2.29 1.55
CA VAL A 153 -6.45 1.97 2.00
C VAL A 153 -6.49 1.11 3.26
N VAL A 154 -7.28 1.48 4.26
CA VAL A 154 -7.41 0.70 5.50
C VAL A 154 -8.01 -0.68 5.21
N GLY A 155 -9.01 -0.78 4.33
CA GLY A 155 -9.55 -2.06 3.89
C GLY A 155 -8.51 -2.94 3.20
N ALA A 156 -7.61 -2.36 2.39
CA ALA A 156 -6.49 -3.09 1.80
C ALA A 156 -5.47 -3.56 2.85
N VAL A 157 -5.19 -2.77 3.88
CA VAL A 157 -4.35 -3.18 5.01
C VAL A 157 -4.97 -4.36 5.76
N VAL A 158 -6.28 -4.34 5.99
CA VAL A 158 -6.99 -5.45 6.64
C VAL A 158 -6.90 -6.72 5.79
N ASN A 159 -7.11 -6.62 4.47
CA ASN A 159 -6.95 -7.77 3.56
C ASN A 159 -5.51 -8.32 3.58
N LYS A 160 -4.50 -7.45 3.55
CA LYS A 160 -3.07 -7.81 3.65
C LYS A 160 -2.81 -8.67 4.90
N ARG A 161 -3.32 -8.23 6.05
CA ARG A 161 -3.17 -8.94 7.33
C ARG A 161 -4.00 -10.22 7.39
N SER A 162 -5.21 -10.22 6.82
CA SER A 162 -6.08 -11.40 6.76
C SER A 162 -5.43 -12.53 5.97
N PHE A 163 -4.84 -12.22 4.82
CA PHE A 163 -4.08 -13.20 4.04
C PHE A 163 -2.87 -13.73 4.81
N ALA A 164 -2.08 -12.85 5.44
CA ALA A 164 -0.94 -13.30 6.26
C ALA A 164 -1.38 -14.22 7.41
N ARG A 165 -2.50 -13.90 8.06
CA ARG A 165 -3.09 -14.71 9.13
C ARG A 165 -3.63 -16.04 8.65
N SER A 166 -4.18 -16.13 7.44
CA SER A 166 -4.66 -17.41 6.90
C SER A 166 -3.50 -18.38 6.63
N ILE A 167 -2.36 -17.88 6.14
CA ILE A 167 -1.15 -18.69 5.95
C ILE A 167 -0.49 -19.04 7.29
N SER A 168 -0.21 -18.05 8.14
CA SER A 168 0.45 -18.25 9.43
C SER A 168 -0.35 -19.11 10.42
N GLY A 169 -1.68 -19.15 10.28
CA GLY A 169 -2.54 -20.04 11.07
C GLY A 169 -2.34 -21.54 10.77
N LEU A 170 -1.79 -21.88 9.60
CA LEU A 170 -1.42 -23.26 9.25
C LEU A 170 0.02 -23.61 9.66
N GLY A 171 0.90 -22.61 9.68
CA GLY A 171 2.30 -22.79 10.04
C GLY A 171 3.11 -21.52 9.75
N MET A 172 4.18 -21.33 10.51
CA MET A 172 5.12 -20.22 10.31
C MET A 172 6.26 -20.59 9.37
N THR A 173 6.27 -21.83 8.85
CA THR A 173 7.24 -22.36 7.91
C THR A 173 6.54 -23.26 6.89
N SER A 174 7.13 -23.40 5.70
CA SER A 174 6.58 -24.25 4.64
C SER A 174 6.46 -25.72 5.08
N GLU A 175 7.39 -26.17 5.93
CA GLU A 175 7.49 -27.50 6.50
C GLU A 175 6.37 -27.78 7.51
N GLU A 176 5.97 -26.80 8.31
CA GLU A 176 4.79 -26.90 9.18
C GLU A 176 3.51 -27.05 8.38
N ILE A 177 3.36 -26.29 7.29
CA ILE A 177 2.18 -26.40 6.42
C ILE A 177 2.18 -27.73 5.67
N MET A 178 3.34 -28.20 5.17
CA MET A 178 3.48 -29.55 4.61
C MET A 178 3.06 -30.63 5.61
N LYS A 179 3.46 -30.49 6.88
CA LYS A 179 3.05 -31.40 7.95
C LYS A 179 1.55 -31.43 8.15
N ALA A 180 0.93 -30.26 8.18
CA ALA A 180 -0.50 -30.11 8.38
C ALA A 180 -1.33 -30.60 7.18
N GLY A 181 -0.82 -30.45 5.95
CA GLY A 181 -1.53 -30.80 4.71
C GLY A 181 -1.39 -32.24 4.24
N TRP A 182 -0.46 -33.02 4.81
CA TRP A 182 -0.24 -34.40 4.42
C TRP A 182 -1.28 -35.34 5.04
N ASN A 183 -2.10 -35.97 4.20
CA ASN A 183 -3.14 -36.90 4.65
C ASN A 183 -2.69 -38.38 4.72
N GLY A 184 -1.41 -38.65 4.48
CA GLY A 184 -0.85 -40.00 4.35
C GLY A 184 -0.77 -40.53 2.92
N LYS A 185 -1.35 -39.84 1.95
CA LYS A 185 -1.38 -40.24 0.54
C LYS A 185 -1.03 -39.10 -0.42
N ASP A 186 -1.62 -37.93 -0.23
CA ASP A 186 -1.52 -36.77 -1.10
C ASP A 186 -1.75 -35.45 -0.33
N PHE A 187 -1.66 -34.32 -1.03
CA PHE A 187 -1.83 -32.97 -0.51
C PHE A 187 -3.11 -32.28 -1.01
N HIS A 188 -4.11 -33.02 -1.49
CA HIS A 188 -5.36 -32.42 -2.00
C HIS A 188 -6.16 -31.68 -0.91
N GLN A 189 -5.84 -31.90 0.38
CA GLN A 189 -6.38 -31.09 1.48
C GLN A 189 -5.98 -29.61 1.39
N LEU A 190 -4.91 -29.30 0.66
CA LEU A 190 -4.46 -27.93 0.41
C LEU A 190 -5.19 -27.27 -0.77
N ASP A 191 -5.97 -27.99 -1.58
CA ASP A 191 -6.56 -27.45 -2.82
C ASP A 191 -7.40 -26.18 -2.57
N LEU A 192 -8.29 -26.20 -1.57
CA LEU A 192 -9.08 -25.02 -1.21
C LEU A 192 -8.22 -23.85 -0.70
N LEU A 193 -7.14 -24.15 0.02
CA LEU A 193 -6.20 -23.14 0.47
C LEU A 193 -5.50 -22.49 -0.73
N LEU A 194 -5.00 -23.28 -1.67
CA LEU A 194 -4.27 -22.77 -2.84
C LEU A 194 -5.18 -21.93 -3.74
N MET A 195 -6.42 -22.38 -3.96
CA MET A 195 -7.42 -21.61 -4.71
C MET A 195 -7.69 -20.25 -4.06
N ASN A 196 -7.92 -20.23 -2.74
CA ASN A 196 -8.17 -18.97 -2.02
C ASN A 196 -6.92 -18.08 -1.97
N ALA A 197 -5.75 -18.66 -1.72
CA ALA A 197 -4.49 -17.92 -1.64
C ALA A 197 -4.13 -17.27 -2.99
N SER A 198 -4.35 -17.96 -4.11
CA SER A 198 -4.16 -17.39 -5.45
C SER A 198 -5.06 -16.17 -5.68
N ALA A 199 -6.35 -16.28 -5.34
CA ALA A 199 -7.30 -15.19 -5.44
C ALA A 199 -6.93 -14.00 -4.53
N ASP A 200 -6.54 -14.28 -3.28
CA ASP A 200 -6.12 -13.27 -2.32
C ASP A 200 -4.83 -12.57 -2.76
N ILE A 201 -3.82 -13.29 -3.24
CA ILE A 201 -2.57 -12.69 -3.75
C ILE A 201 -2.85 -11.81 -4.96
N SER A 202 -3.73 -12.25 -5.87
CA SER A 202 -4.16 -11.45 -7.02
C SER A 202 -4.83 -10.16 -6.57
N LYS A 203 -5.73 -10.24 -5.58
CA LYS A 203 -6.37 -9.08 -4.96
C LYS A 203 -5.35 -8.15 -4.32
N LEU A 204 -4.40 -8.67 -3.54
CA LEU A 204 -3.34 -7.88 -2.91
C LEU A 204 -2.47 -7.17 -3.94
N THR A 205 -2.14 -7.85 -5.05
CA THR A 205 -1.39 -7.26 -6.16
C THR A 205 -2.11 -6.05 -6.73
N GLN A 206 -3.41 -6.18 -7.02
CA GLN A 206 -4.23 -5.07 -7.50
C GLN A 206 -4.36 -3.94 -6.48
N GLN A 207 -4.45 -4.27 -5.19
CA GLN A 207 -4.50 -3.28 -4.11
C GLN A 207 -3.19 -2.50 -3.96
N HIS A 208 -2.03 -3.13 -4.16
CA HIS A 208 -0.74 -2.44 -4.16
C HIS A 208 -0.58 -1.46 -5.33
N GLN A 209 -1.19 -1.76 -6.49
CA GLN A 209 -1.24 -0.84 -7.63
C GLN A 209 -2.20 0.31 -7.36
N ALA A 210 -3.44 0.00 -6.96
CA ALA A 210 -4.49 0.99 -6.75
C ALA A 210 -4.23 1.92 -5.55
N TYR A 211 -3.51 1.44 -4.52
CA TYR A 211 -3.26 2.19 -3.28
C TYR A 211 -1.76 2.31 -3.00
N PRO A 212 -1.07 3.27 -3.64
CA PRO A 212 0.38 3.42 -3.51
C PRO A 212 0.87 3.64 -2.08
N LEU A 213 0.04 4.24 -1.22
CA LEU A 213 0.38 4.46 0.19
C LEU A 213 0.35 3.18 1.03
N LEU A 214 -0.23 2.10 0.52
CA LEU A 214 -0.27 0.78 1.19
C LEU A 214 1.14 0.25 1.48
N HIS A 215 2.14 0.62 0.67
CA HIS A 215 3.53 0.21 0.85
C HIS A 215 4.10 0.62 2.22
N TYR A 216 3.65 1.75 2.79
CA TYR A 216 4.14 2.26 4.08
C TYR A 216 3.46 1.60 5.29
N TYR A 217 2.51 0.68 5.07
CA TYR A 217 1.85 -0.06 6.13
C TYR A 217 2.57 -1.37 6.43
N HIS A 218 3.34 -1.34 7.51
CA HIS A 218 4.03 -2.51 8.07
C HIS A 218 3.25 -3.12 9.23
N SER A 219 3.30 -4.44 9.37
CA SER A 219 2.76 -5.16 10.52
C SER A 219 3.78 -5.23 11.66
N GLN A 220 3.32 -5.35 12.90
CA GLN A 220 4.22 -5.49 14.06
C GLN A 220 4.77 -6.90 14.18
N THR A 221 4.00 -7.88 13.74
CA THR A 221 4.32 -9.30 13.91
C THR A 221 4.38 -9.99 12.55
N PRO A 222 5.22 -11.03 12.40
CA PRO A 222 5.38 -11.75 11.14
C PRO A 222 4.10 -12.47 10.71
N GLU A 223 3.24 -12.88 11.65
CA GLU A 223 1.94 -13.53 11.38
C GLU A 223 0.96 -12.60 10.63
N GLU A 224 1.19 -11.29 10.67
CA GLU A 224 0.36 -10.28 10.00
C GLU A 224 1.07 -9.66 8.77
N ALA A 225 2.29 -10.08 8.48
CA ALA A 225 3.07 -9.59 7.36
C ALA A 225 2.77 -10.39 6.09
N SER A 226 2.10 -9.78 5.10
CA SER A 226 1.80 -10.50 3.85
C SER A 226 3.06 -10.92 3.10
N ALA A 227 4.14 -10.13 3.17
CA ALA A 227 5.40 -10.50 2.53
C ALA A 227 5.97 -11.81 3.12
N VAL A 228 5.83 -12.01 4.44
CA VAL A 228 6.20 -13.26 5.12
C VAL A 228 5.24 -14.38 4.74
N GLY A 229 3.93 -14.14 4.71
CA GLY A 229 2.95 -15.13 4.26
C GLY A 229 3.18 -15.60 2.82
N VAL A 230 3.49 -14.67 1.90
CA VAL A 230 3.87 -14.99 0.52
C VAL A 230 5.18 -15.77 0.46
N ALA A 231 6.17 -15.45 1.29
CA ALA A 231 7.41 -16.21 1.37
C ALA A 231 7.20 -17.66 1.82
N ILE A 232 6.42 -17.87 2.90
CA ILE A 232 6.06 -19.21 3.38
C ILE A 232 5.32 -19.99 2.29
N LEU A 233 4.35 -19.35 1.64
CA LEU A 233 3.57 -19.98 0.58
C LEU A 233 4.43 -20.28 -0.66
N ASP A 234 5.40 -19.44 -1.01
CA ASP A 234 6.29 -19.72 -2.13
C ASP A 234 7.23 -20.89 -1.88
N ASP A 235 7.79 -20.99 -0.67
CA ASP A 235 8.60 -22.13 -0.26
C ASP A 235 7.75 -23.41 -0.28
N LEU A 236 6.50 -23.36 0.23
CA LEU A 236 5.55 -24.48 0.11
C LEU A 236 5.33 -24.87 -1.35
N MET A 237 5.04 -23.91 -2.24
CA MET A 237 4.85 -24.18 -3.67
C MET A 237 6.09 -24.76 -4.32
N THR A 238 7.28 -24.36 -3.86
CA THR A 238 8.56 -24.86 -4.36
C THR A 238 8.78 -26.31 -3.93
N ILE A 239 8.49 -26.65 -2.67
CA ILE A 239 8.53 -28.04 -2.18
C ILE A 239 7.50 -28.91 -2.91
N LEU A 240 6.25 -28.45 -3.05
CA LEU A 240 5.22 -29.23 -3.75
C LEU A 240 5.56 -29.45 -5.23
N HIS A 241 6.12 -28.44 -5.90
CA HIS A 241 6.41 -28.53 -7.34
C HIS A 241 7.67 -29.34 -7.63
N TYR A 242 8.78 -29.11 -6.91
CA TYR A 242 10.08 -29.74 -7.19
C TYR A 242 10.41 -30.89 -6.24
N GLY A 243 9.95 -30.84 -4.99
CA GLY A 243 10.30 -31.82 -3.96
C GLY A 243 9.58 -33.16 -4.09
N LEU A 244 8.35 -33.21 -4.61
CA LEU A 244 7.57 -34.44 -4.66
C LEU A 244 7.95 -35.33 -5.83
N LYS A 245 8.13 -36.63 -5.56
CA LYS A 245 8.42 -37.66 -6.58
C LYS A 245 7.17 -38.01 -7.39
N ASP A 246 6.02 -38.13 -6.72
CA ASP A 246 4.72 -38.34 -7.36
C ASP A 246 4.05 -36.99 -7.63
N LYS A 247 3.93 -36.62 -8.90
CA LYS A 247 3.31 -35.34 -9.29
C LYS A 247 1.78 -35.37 -9.19
N ASP A 248 1.16 -36.54 -9.10
CA ASP A 248 -0.29 -36.69 -8.93
C ASP A 248 -0.72 -36.52 -7.46
N SER A 249 0.24 -36.40 -6.54
CA SER A 249 -0.02 -36.13 -5.12
C SER A 249 -0.47 -34.68 -4.84
N VAL A 250 -0.50 -33.83 -5.85
CA VAL A 250 -0.95 -32.43 -5.78
C VAL A 250 -1.81 -32.07 -6.98
N ASN A 251 -2.68 -31.09 -6.80
CA ASN A 251 -3.34 -30.45 -7.94
C ASN A 251 -2.36 -29.53 -8.68
N ALA A 252 -1.76 -30.02 -9.77
CA ALA A 252 -0.75 -29.29 -10.53
C ALA A 252 -1.24 -27.93 -11.09
N VAL A 253 -2.54 -27.80 -11.38
CA VAL A 253 -3.13 -26.54 -11.86
C VAL A 253 -3.12 -25.50 -10.76
N LEU A 254 -3.56 -25.85 -9.55
CA LEU A 254 -3.57 -24.93 -8.41
C LEU A 254 -2.17 -24.53 -7.96
N VAL A 255 -1.21 -25.46 -7.99
CA VAL A 255 0.20 -25.14 -7.71
C VAL A 255 0.75 -24.15 -8.74
N LYS A 256 0.48 -24.38 -10.04
CA LYS A 256 0.92 -23.48 -11.11
C LYS A 256 0.29 -22.10 -11.00
N GLU A 257 -1.02 -22.04 -10.75
CA GLU A 257 -1.76 -20.79 -10.59
C GLU A 257 -1.22 -19.98 -9.41
N THR A 258 -1.08 -20.60 -8.23
CA THR A 258 -0.55 -19.95 -7.03
C THR A 258 0.86 -19.39 -7.26
N ARG A 259 1.75 -20.17 -7.89
CA ARG A 259 3.11 -19.72 -8.23
C ARG A 259 3.11 -18.52 -9.17
N SER A 260 2.22 -18.51 -10.17
CA SER A 260 2.03 -17.40 -11.11
C SER A 260 1.51 -16.14 -10.43
N SER A 261 0.54 -16.29 -9.52
CA SER A 261 0.00 -15.18 -8.70
C SER A 261 1.10 -14.57 -7.82
N ILE A 262 1.95 -15.39 -7.21
CA ILE A 262 3.12 -14.92 -6.45
C ILE A 262 4.15 -14.21 -7.35
N GLU A 263 4.45 -14.71 -8.55
CA GLU A 263 5.38 -14.00 -9.46
C GLU A 263 4.84 -12.60 -9.81
N THR A 264 3.56 -12.52 -10.15
CA THR A 264 2.89 -11.26 -10.50
C THR A 264 2.92 -10.26 -9.32
N TYR A 265 2.70 -10.76 -8.10
CA TYR A 265 2.86 -9.97 -6.88
C TYR A 265 4.29 -9.43 -6.71
N LEU A 266 5.29 -10.28 -6.90
CA LEU A 266 6.70 -9.90 -6.78
C LEU A 266 7.13 -8.90 -7.86
N ASP A 267 6.69 -9.07 -9.10
CA ASP A 267 6.96 -8.13 -10.19
C ASP A 267 6.32 -6.76 -9.92
N THR A 268 5.12 -6.75 -9.37
CA THR A 268 4.44 -5.51 -8.97
C THR A 268 5.17 -4.80 -7.85
N LEU A 269 5.59 -5.53 -6.81
CA LEU A 269 6.35 -4.93 -5.71
C LEU A 269 7.73 -4.44 -6.16
N THR A 270 8.44 -5.21 -6.97
CA THR A 270 9.83 -4.91 -7.34
C THR A 270 9.96 -3.84 -8.42
N SER A 271 8.97 -3.69 -9.29
CA SER A 271 8.93 -2.60 -10.27
C SER A 271 8.71 -1.22 -9.64
N ALA A 272 7.97 -1.16 -8.53
CA ALA A 272 7.50 0.10 -7.97
C ALA A 272 8.14 0.50 -6.63
N PHE A 273 8.51 -0.47 -5.78
CA PHE A 273 8.79 -0.17 -4.36
C PHE A 273 9.98 -0.94 -3.76
N VAL A 274 10.21 -2.18 -4.17
CA VAL A 274 11.11 -3.12 -3.49
C VAL A 274 12.33 -3.44 -4.35
N LYS A 275 13.52 -3.43 -3.77
CA LYS A 275 14.71 -3.95 -4.43
C LYS A 275 14.91 -5.42 -4.05
N PRO A 276 15.23 -6.31 -5.01
CA PRO A 276 15.68 -7.67 -4.69
C PRO A 276 16.88 -7.63 -3.74
N SER A 277 16.97 -8.61 -2.85
CA SER A 277 18.13 -8.78 -1.96
C SER A 277 19.37 -9.20 -2.77
N GLU A 278 20.57 -8.83 -2.28
CA GLU A 278 21.84 -9.28 -2.86
C GLU A 278 22.11 -10.76 -2.56
N SER A 279 21.58 -11.27 -1.45
CA SER A 279 21.69 -12.67 -1.01
C SER A 279 20.39 -13.44 -1.20
N GLU A 280 20.51 -14.76 -1.26
CA GLU A 280 19.35 -15.65 -1.13
C GLU A 280 18.95 -15.82 0.34
N PRO A 281 17.66 -16.05 0.63
CA PRO A 281 17.21 -16.51 1.93
C PRO A 281 17.62 -17.96 2.18
N ASP A 282 17.49 -18.39 3.44
CA ASP A 282 17.67 -19.79 3.83
C ASP A 282 16.83 -20.71 2.93
N ARG A 283 17.42 -21.85 2.53
CA ARG A 283 16.78 -22.80 1.61
C ARG A 283 15.76 -23.67 2.37
N PRO A 284 14.65 -24.09 1.71
CA PRO A 284 13.70 -25.01 2.32
C PRO A 284 14.36 -26.37 2.53
N ASP A 285 14.10 -27.00 3.67
CA ASP A 285 14.79 -28.22 4.09
C ASP A 285 13.84 -29.42 4.09
N ILE A 286 13.79 -30.14 2.96
CA ILE A 286 12.95 -31.33 2.81
C ILE A 286 13.39 -32.50 3.70
N THR A 287 14.64 -32.51 4.19
CA THR A 287 15.16 -33.62 5.00
C THR A 287 14.41 -33.74 6.34
N ARG A 288 13.92 -32.61 6.86
CA ARG A 288 13.10 -32.53 8.08
C ARG A 288 11.74 -33.21 7.93
N LEU A 289 11.32 -33.49 6.70
CA LEU A 289 10.04 -34.10 6.36
C LEU A 289 10.16 -35.60 6.02
N PHE A 290 11.38 -36.15 5.92
CA PHE A 290 11.59 -37.56 5.52
C PHE A 290 10.93 -38.57 6.47
N ASN A 291 10.84 -38.25 7.77
CA ASN A 291 10.21 -39.12 8.76
C ASN A 291 8.67 -39.23 8.61
N MET A 292 8.06 -38.47 7.71
CA MET A 292 6.60 -38.45 7.50
C MET A 292 6.11 -39.46 6.46
N GLY A 293 7.02 -40.17 5.78
CA GLY A 293 6.64 -41.09 4.70
C GLY A 293 6.18 -40.39 3.42
N ILE A 294 6.44 -39.09 3.27
CA ILE A 294 6.18 -38.36 2.03
C ILE A 294 7.22 -38.77 0.98
N PRO A 295 6.81 -39.17 -0.24
CA PRO A 295 7.73 -39.60 -1.28
C PRO A 295 8.42 -38.40 -1.96
N PHE A 296 9.52 -37.93 -1.36
CA PHE A 296 10.36 -36.87 -1.94
C PHE A 296 11.34 -37.39 -3.01
N VAL A 297 11.77 -36.48 -3.89
CA VAL A 297 12.96 -36.66 -4.74
C VAL A 297 14.24 -36.67 -3.90
N LYS A 298 15.38 -36.96 -4.52
CA LYS A 298 16.67 -36.87 -3.82
C LYS A 298 17.00 -35.42 -3.48
N GLU A 299 17.63 -35.19 -2.33
CA GLU A 299 18.01 -33.84 -1.88
C GLU A 299 18.87 -33.11 -2.93
N GLU A 300 19.84 -33.80 -3.54
CA GLU A 300 20.69 -33.26 -4.61
C GLU A 300 19.88 -32.77 -5.83
N GLU A 301 18.81 -33.49 -6.19
CA GLU A 301 17.92 -33.13 -7.29
C GLU A 301 17.11 -31.87 -6.95
N PHE A 302 16.53 -31.84 -5.73
CA PHE A 302 15.79 -30.68 -5.24
C PHE A 302 16.67 -29.43 -5.14
N MET A 303 17.90 -29.55 -4.64
CA MET A 303 18.84 -28.43 -4.53
C MET A 303 19.24 -27.87 -5.90
N ARG A 304 19.43 -28.75 -6.91
CA ARG A 304 19.71 -28.32 -8.28
C ARG A 304 18.56 -27.51 -8.88
N ASP A 305 17.32 -27.91 -8.61
CA ASP A 305 16.15 -27.17 -9.08
C ASP A 305 15.98 -25.83 -8.35
N LEU A 306 16.30 -25.78 -7.05
CA LEU A 306 16.32 -24.54 -6.27
C LEU A 306 17.31 -23.51 -6.83
N ASP A 307 18.45 -23.93 -7.35
CA ASP A 307 19.44 -23.03 -7.95
C ASP A 307 18.86 -22.24 -9.14
N THR A 308 17.87 -22.81 -9.85
CA THR A 308 17.17 -22.12 -10.95
C THR A 308 16.25 -20.99 -10.47
N LEU A 309 15.92 -20.95 -9.17
CA LEU A 309 14.98 -19.99 -8.56
C LEU A 309 15.67 -18.84 -7.83
N SER A 310 17.01 -18.73 -7.89
CA SER A 310 17.81 -17.74 -7.17
C SER A 310 17.22 -16.31 -7.23
N ARG A 311 16.90 -15.82 -8.43
CA ARG A 311 16.34 -14.48 -8.63
C ARG A 311 14.98 -14.30 -7.96
N ARG A 312 14.09 -15.31 -8.03
CA ARG A 312 12.77 -15.28 -7.37
C ARG A 312 12.93 -15.22 -5.86
N ARG A 313 13.84 -16.04 -5.30
CA ARG A 313 14.14 -16.05 -3.86
C ARG A 313 14.73 -14.73 -3.37
N GLN A 314 15.60 -14.09 -4.16
CA GLN A 314 16.10 -12.74 -3.87
C GLN A 314 15.00 -11.67 -3.88
N LYS A 315 14.03 -11.74 -4.82
CA LYS A 315 12.85 -10.85 -4.82
C LYS A 315 12.02 -11.03 -3.54
N LEU A 316 11.77 -12.28 -3.13
CA LEU A 316 11.03 -12.59 -1.90
C LEU A 316 11.74 -12.07 -0.66
N LEU A 317 13.04 -12.31 -0.52
CA LEU A 317 13.81 -11.80 0.60
C LEU A 317 13.81 -10.26 0.64
N GLY A 318 13.96 -9.62 -0.52
CA GLY A 318 13.81 -8.17 -0.65
C GLY A 318 12.45 -7.67 -0.18
N ALA A 319 11.37 -8.38 -0.54
CA ALA A 319 10.01 -8.04 -0.10
C ALA A 319 9.83 -8.19 1.42
N VAL A 320 10.32 -9.29 2.01
CA VAL A 320 10.27 -9.53 3.46
C VAL A 320 11.04 -8.45 4.23
N TYR A 321 12.26 -8.12 3.82
CA TYR A 321 13.05 -7.05 4.42
C TYR A 321 12.43 -5.66 4.23
N SER A 322 11.81 -5.39 3.09
CA SER A 322 11.10 -4.13 2.87
C SER A 322 9.90 -3.96 3.80
N ASP A 323 9.30 -5.06 4.27
CA ASP A 323 8.22 -5.03 5.26
C ASP A 323 8.75 -5.02 6.72
N ASN A 324 10.07 -4.89 6.90
CA ASN A 324 10.79 -4.87 8.17
C ASN A 324 10.66 -6.16 9.01
N HIS A 325 10.61 -7.31 8.33
CA HIS A 325 10.61 -8.63 8.95
C HIS A 325 11.82 -9.45 8.53
N ASP A 326 12.17 -10.44 9.33
CA ASP A 326 13.18 -11.44 8.98
C ASP A 326 12.56 -12.59 8.17
N TRP A 327 13.40 -13.33 7.43
CA TRP A 327 12.94 -14.52 6.69
C TRP A 327 12.28 -15.53 7.64
N PRO A 328 11.14 -16.14 7.27
CA PRO A 328 10.52 -17.19 8.07
C PRO A 328 11.48 -18.37 8.20
N THR A 329 12.04 -18.52 9.39
CA THR A 329 12.94 -19.62 9.73
C THR A 329 12.32 -20.39 10.87
N HIS A 330 12.62 -21.69 10.93
CA HIS A 330 12.38 -22.44 12.15
C HIS A 330 13.16 -21.77 13.28
N LYS A 331 12.47 -21.40 14.37
CA LYS A 331 13.17 -21.08 15.62
C LYS A 331 14.09 -22.25 15.91
N LYS A 332 15.41 -22.02 15.98
CA LYS A 332 16.34 -22.99 16.58
C LYS A 332 15.77 -23.26 17.97
N ASN A 333 15.26 -24.48 18.17
CA ASN A 333 14.52 -24.88 19.36
C ASN A 333 15.16 -24.33 20.64
N GLN A 334 14.30 -23.78 21.52
CA GLN A 334 14.56 -23.80 22.96
C GLN A 334 14.49 -25.23 23.47
#